data_AF-A0A327HJL5-F1
#
_entry.id   AF-A0A327HJL5-F1
#
_cell.length_a   1.000
_cell.length_b   1.000
_cell.length_c   1.000
_cell.angle_alpha   90.00
_cell.angle_beta   90.00
_cell.angle_gamma   90.00
#
_symmetry.space_group_name_H-M   'P 1'
#
loop_
_entity.id
_entity.type
_entity.pdbx_description
1 polymer ?
#
loop_
_entity_poly.entity_id
_entity_poly.type
_entity_poly.pdbx_seq_one_letter_code
_entity_poly.pdbx_strand_id
1 'polypeptide(L)'
;MNNSEILQNILRDIQSTRQQLMSTSSQIREFEVTLDALKGQDEDKKVYRQIGALLFEIDDLESMNTQLSSSIDTLKEHLKLLEKQDNELKNKYDEVVLKIEKSES
;
A
#
# COMPACT_ATOMS: atom_id res chain seq x y z
N MET A 1 12.40 -25.95 -15.74
CA MET A 1 11.52 -24.80 -16.02
C MET A 1 11.96 -24.20 -17.33
N ASN A 2 11.02 -23.95 -18.23
CA ASN A 2 11.28 -23.29 -19.50
C ASN A 2 11.58 -21.79 -19.24
N ASN A 3 12.51 -21.18 -19.98
CA ASN A 3 12.86 -19.76 -19.86
C ASN A 3 11.63 -18.85 -19.94
N SER A 4 10.67 -19.22 -20.80
CA SER A 4 9.37 -18.53 -20.91
C SER A 4 8.54 -18.59 -19.63
N GLU A 5 8.51 -19.74 -18.93
CA GLU A 5 7.78 -19.90 -17.66
C GLU A 5 8.41 -19.05 -16.55
N ILE A 6 9.74 -18.95 -16.52
CA ILE A 6 10.46 -18.14 -15.53
C ILE A 6 10.09 -16.65 -15.71
N LEU A 7 10.14 -16.14 -16.94
CA LEU A 7 9.78 -14.76 -17.24
C LEU A 7 8.31 -14.48 -16.93
N GLN A 8 7.40 -15.39 -17.29
CA GLN A 8 5.97 -15.25 -16.99
C GLN A 8 5.69 -15.20 -15.49
N ASN A 9 6.38 -16.01 -14.69
CA ASN A 9 6.24 -15.97 -13.24
C ASN A 9 6.71 -14.63 -12.65
N ILE A 10 7.87 -14.13 -13.10
CA ILE A 10 8.37 -12.81 -12.64
C ILE A 10 7.39 -11.70 -13.03
N LEU A 11 6.84 -11.72 -14.25
CA LEU A 11 5.83 -10.74 -14.67
C LEU A 11 4.56 -10.79 -13.81
N ARG A 12 4.11 -11.99 -13.43
CA ARG A 12 2.96 -12.14 -12.53
C ARG A 12 3.24 -11.55 -11.16
N ASP A 13 4.44 -11.77 -10.62
CA ASP A 13 4.85 -11.24 -9.32
C ASP A 13 4.96 -9.70 -9.36
N ILE A 14 5.49 -9.13 -10.45
CA ILE A 14 5.49 -7.68 -10.69
C ILE A 14 4.06 -7.14 -10.69
N GLN A 15 3.16 -7.76 -11.45
CA GLN A 15 1.76 -7.31 -11.54
C GLN A 15 1.05 -7.36 -10.17
N SER A 16 1.23 -8.45 -9.42
CA SER A 16 0.70 -8.59 -8.06
C SER A 16 1.24 -7.50 -7.13
N THR A 17 2.56 -7.25 -7.15
CA THR A 17 3.20 -6.23 -6.31
C THR A 17 2.67 -4.83 -6.63
N ARG A 18 2.45 -4.51 -7.91
CA ARG A 18 1.86 -3.23 -8.33
C ARG A 18 0.40 -3.05 -7.91
N GLN A 19 -0.39 -4.12 -7.94
CA GLN A 19 -1.76 -4.07 -7.42
C GLN A 19 -1.76 -3.77 -5.91
N GLN A 20 -0.86 -4.39 -5.15
CA GLN A 20 -0.70 -4.11 -3.72
C GLN A 20 -0.22 -2.67 -3.46
N LEU A 21 0.72 -2.14 -4.26
CA LEU A 21 1.14 -0.74 -4.20
C LEU A 21 -0.04 0.22 -4.39
N MET A 22 -0.84 0.00 -5.43
CA MET A 22 -2.01 0.85 -5.71
C MET A 22 -3.02 0.80 -4.57
N SER A 23 -3.35 -0.40 -4.07
CA SER A 23 -4.27 -0.56 -2.94
C SER A 23 -3.76 0.13 -1.67
N THR A 24 -2.48 -0.05 -1.35
CA THR A 24 -1.86 0.54 -0.14
C THR A 24 -1.82 2.07 -0.24
N SER A 25 -1.47 2.60 -1.42
CA SER A 25 -1.47 4.05 -1.66
C SER A 25 -2.87 4.65 -1.53
N SER A 26 -3.90 3.99 -2.04
CA SER A 26 -5.30 4.41 -1.86
C SER A 26 -5.71 4.43 -0.40
N GLN A 27 -5.39 3.38 0.37
CA GLN A 27 -5.69 3.31 1.81
C GLN A 27 -5.00 4.42 2.61
N ILE A 28 -3.72 4.70 2.32
CA ILE A 28 -2.99 5.83 2.93
C ILE A 28 -3.73 7.13 2.67
N ARG A 29 -4.12 7.38 1.42
CA ARG A 29 -4.82 8.62 1.04
C ARG A 29 -6.18 8.74 1.73
N GLU A 30 -6.94 7.66 1.84
CA GLU A 30 -8.23 7.65 2.55
C GLU A 30 -8.05 8.00 4.03
N PHE A 31 -7.01 7.46 4.69
CA PHE A 31 -6.72 7.78 6.08
C PHE A 31 -6.21 9.21 6.26
N GLU A 32 -5.37 9.71 5.34
CA GLU A 32 -4.92 11.11 5.34
C GLU A 32 -6.11 12.07 5.19
N VAL A 33 -7.02 11.81 4.27
CA VAL A 33 -8.26 12.60 4.11
C VAL A 33 -9.12 12.56 5.37
N THR A 34 -9.26 11.38 6.00
CA THR A 34 -10.02 11.23 7.25
C THR A 34 -9.37 12.03 8.39
N LEU A 35 -8.05 11.96 8.50
CA LEU A 35 -7.29 12.69 9.51
C LEU A 35 -7.38 14.21 9.32
N ASP A 36 -7.31 14.68 8.08
CA ASP A 36 -7.44 16.10 7.75
C ASP A 36 -8.86 16.61 8.04
N ALA A 37 -9.89 15.81 7.74
CA ALA A 37 -11.27 16.13 8.09
C ALA A 37 -11.46 16.21 9.61
N LEU A 38 -10.84 15.30 10.38
CA LEU A 38 -10.88 15.29 11.84
C LEU A 38 -10.19 16.51 12.45
N LYS A 39 -9.03 16.93 11.90
CA LYS A 39 -8.32 18.14 12.34
C LYS A 39 -9.06 19.43 12.02
N GLY A 40 -9.81 19.45 10.91
CA GLY A 40 -10.58 20.62 10.48
C GLY A 40 -11.96 20.73 11.14
N GLN A 41 -12.30 19.81 12.04
CA GLN A 41 -13.61 19.78 12.67
C GLN A 41 -13.71 20.78 13.81
N ASP A 42 -14.91 21.36 13.92
CA ASP A 42 -15.36 22.16 15.06
C ASP A 42 -15.38 21.32 16.35
N GLU A 43 -14.61 21.73 17.36
CA GLU A 43 -14.48 21.05 18.66
C GLU A 43 -15.81 20.89 19.40
N ASP A 44 -16.79 21.75 19.12
CA ASP A 44 -18.13 21.69 19.72
C ASP A 44 -19.03 20.62 19.09
N LYS A 45 -18.59 19.98 17.99
CA LYS A 45 -19.36 18.95 17.27
C LYS A 45 -18.86 17.55 17.59
N LYS A 46 -19.81 16.63 17.79
CA LYS A 46 -19.53 15.22 18.06
C LYS A 46 -19.08 14.48 16.80
N VAL A 47 -18.06 13.63 16.94
CA VAL A 47 -17.58 12.71 15.90
C VAL A 47 -18.19 11.36 16.11
N TYR A 48 -18.55 10.71 15.01
CA TYR A 48 -19.05 9.34 15.04
C TYR A 48 -18.23 8.45 14.11
N ARG A 49 -17.94 7.24 14.57
CA ARG A 49 -17.40 6.16 13.74
C ARG A 49 -18.49 5.17 13.40
N GLN A 50 -18.54 4.78 12.12
CA GLN A 50 -19.42 3.72 11.67
C GLN A 50 -18.82 2.33 11.97
N ILE A 51 -19.60 1.46 12.62
CA ILE A 51 -19.30 0.04 12.79
C ILE A 51 -20.53 -0.74 12.30
N GLY A 52 -20.40 -1.37 11.13
CA GLY A 52 -21.54 -2.02 10.47
C GLY A 52 -22.64 -1.00 10.15
N ALA A 53 -23.84 -1.22 10.70
CA ALA A 53 -24.99 -0.32 10.55
C ALA A 53 -25.14 0.72 11.68
N LEU A 54 -24.22 0.75 12.64
CA LEU A 54 -24.29 1.61 13.83
C LEU A 54 -23.28 2.76 13.76
N LEU A 55 -23.64 3.87 14.39
CA LEU A 55 -22.76 5.02 14.63
C LEU A 55 -22.44 5.10 16.12
N PHE A 56 -21.16 5.11 16.46
CA PHE A 56 -20.67 5.26 17.83
C PHE A 56 -19.98 6.61 17.95
N GLU A 57 -20.40 7.40 18.94
CA GLU A 57 -19.69 8.65 19.29
C GLU A 57 -18.25 8.31 19.72
N ILE A 58 -17.30 9.13 19.29
CA ILE A 58 -15.91 9.02 19.71
C ILE A 58 -15.68 10.00 20.86
N ASP A 59 -15.46 9.45 22.06
CA ASP A 59 -15.22 10.25 23.27
C ASP A 59 -13.78 10.79 23.33
N ASP A 60 -12.83 10.14 22.65
CA ASP A 60 -11.40 10.46 22.66
C ASP A 60 -10.86 10.67 21.23
N LEU A 61 -10.95 11.90 20.76
CA LEU A 61 -10.49 12.31 19.43
C LEU A 61 -8.96 12.32 19.32
N GLU A 62 -8.24 12.54 20.41
CA GLU A 62 -6.77 12.57 20.41
C GLU A 62 -6.21 11.16 20.20
N SER A 63 -6.77 10.16 20.88
CA SER A 63 -6.46 8.76 20.66
C SER A 63 -6.79 8.33 19.23
N MET A 64 -7.93 8.74 18.67
CA MET A 64 -8.27 8.46 17.27
C MET A 64 -7.28 9.08 16.28
N ASN A 65 -6.89 10.33 16.49
CA ASN A 65 -5.86 11.00 15.68
C ASN A 65 -4.52 10.27 15.72
N THR A 66 -4.11 9.83 16.91
CA THR A 66 -2.85 9.08 17.12
C THR A 66 -2.89 7.73 16.42
N GLN A 67 -4.01 7.01 16.53
CA GLN A 67 -4.19 5.71 15.88
C GLN A 67 -4.19 5.83 14.35
N LEU A 68 -4.87 6.83 13.79
CA LEU A 68 -4.88 7.09 12.34
C LEU A 68 -3.48 7.43 11.84
N SER A 69 -2.76 8.31 12.55
CA SER A 69 -1.40 8.71 12.18
C SER A 69 -0.43 7.54 12.21
N SER A 70 -0.46 6.74 13.28
CA SER A 70 0.37 5.52 13.39
C SER A 70 0.05 4.48 12.31
N SER A 71 -1.23 4.34 11.95
CA SER A 71 -1.65 3.45 10.86
C SER A 71 -1.11 3.93 9.50
N ILE A 72 -1.18 5.24 9.23
CA ILE A 72 -0.60 5.85 8.02
C ILE A 72 0.91 5.60 7.96
N ASP A 73 1.63 5.81 9.06
CA ASP A 73 3.08 5.61 9.11
C ASP A 73 3.45 4.14 8.83
N THR A 74 2.74 3.20 9.44
CA THR A 74 2.93 1.77 9.21
C THR A 74 2.67 1.40 7.74
N LEU A 75 1.60 1.94 7.14
CA LEU A 75 1.28 1.71 5.73
C LEU A 75 2.33 2.33 4.80
N LYS A 76 2.88 3.51 5.14
CA LYS A 76 3.97 4.14 4.38
C LYS A 76 5.26 3.34 4.44
N GLU A 77 5.58 2.74 5.59
CA GLU A 77 6.70 1.80 5.68
C GLU A 77 6.47 0.56 4.81
N HIS A 78 5.27 -0.01 4.85
CA HIS A 78 4.91 -1.13 3.99
C HIS A 78 4.98 -0.78 2.51
N LEU A 79 4.50 0.40 2.11
CA LEU A 79 4.57 0.90 0.74
C LEU A 79 6.02 0.95 0.24
N LYS A 80 6.95 1.47 1.05
CA LYS A 80 8.39 1.50 0.70
C LYS A 80 8.96 0.09 0.47
N LEU A 81 8.54 -0.88 1.27
CA LEU A 81 8.97 -2.28 1.09
C LEU A 81 8.44 -2.85 -0.23
N LEU A 82 7.18 -2.57 -0.58
CA LEU A 82 6.60 -2.98 -1.86
C LEU A 82 7.27 -2.30 -3.06
N GLU A 83 7.65 -1.02 -2.94
CA GLU A 83 8.39 -0.30 -4.00
C GLU A 83 9.77 -0.93 -4.21
N LYS A 84 10.45 -1.27 -3.11
CA LYS A 84 11.73 -2.00 -3.17
C LYS A 84 11.55 -3.36 -3.86
N GLN A 85 10.51 -4.11 -3.50
CA GLN A 85 10.22 -5.40 -4.09
C GLN A 85 9.91 -5.32 -5.60
N ASP A 86 9.11 -4.33 -6.04
CA ASP A 86 8.82 -4.12 -7.48
C ASP A 86 10.11 -3.82 -8.26
N ASN A 87 11.01 -3.02 -7.70
CA ASN A 87 12.31 -2.74 -8.32
C ASN A 87 13.23 -3.98 -8.38
N GLU A 88 13.30 -4.76 -7.30
CA GLU A 88 14.06 -6.01 -7.28
C GLU A 88 13.54 -7.01 -8.32
N LEU A 89 12.21 -7.13 -8.47
CA LEU A 89 11.59 -7.99 -9.47
C LEU A 89 11.85 -7.52 -10.90
N LYS A 90 11.85 -6.21 -11.17
CA LYS A 90 12.25 -5.64 -12.47
C LYS A 90 13.70 -5.98 -12.81
N ASN A 91 14.62 -5.74 -11.87
CA ASN A 91 16.03 -6.06 -12.09
C ASN A 91 16.23 -7.56 -12.36
N LYS A 92 15.53 -8.42 -11.60
CA LYS A 92 15.56 -9.86 -11.80
C LYS A 92 15.02 -10.26 -13.17
N TYR A 93 13.95 -9.61 -13.64
CA TYR A 93 13.43 -9.83 -14.99
C TYR A 93 14.50 -9.52 -16.05
N ASP A 94 15.12 -8.34 -15.97
CA ASP A 94 16.14 -7.90 -16.92
C ASP A 94 17.37 -8.82 -16.92
N GLU A 95 17.83 -9.26 -15.74
CA GLU A 95 18.92 -10.22 -15.61
C GLU A 95 18.62 -11.56 -16.29
N VAL A 96 17.39 -12.05 -16.17
CA VAL A 96 16.97 -13.31 -16.80
C VAL A 96 16.91 -13.15 -18.31
N VAL A 97 16.37 -12.04 -18.83
CA VAL A 97 16.35 -11.74 -20.27
C VAL A 97 17.78 -11.73 -20.83
N LEU A 98 18.70 -11.00 -20.19
CA LEU A 98 20.09 -10.92 -20.63
C LEU A 98 20.81 -12.29 -20.62
N LYS A 99 20.50 -13.15 -19.65
CA LYS A 99 21.06 -14.52 -19.60
C LYS A 99 20.56 -15.38 -20.76
N ILE A 100 19.28 -15.25 -21.12
CA ILE A 100 18.67 -15.98 -22.24
C ILE A 100 19.33 -15.54 -23.55
N GLU A 101 19.40 -14.23 -23.82
CA GLU A 101 20.00 -13.68 -25.04
C GLU A 101 21.45 -14.12 -25.22
N LYS A 102 22.24 -14.11 -24.14
CA LYS A 102 23.64 -14.59 -24.15
C LYS A 102 23.79 -16.09 -24.35
N SER A 103 22.80 -16.88 -23.95
CA SER A 103 22.81 -18.33 -24.14
C SER A 103 22.38 -18.77 -25.53
N GLU A 104 21.71 -17.88 -26.27
CA GLU A 104 21.26 -18.07 -27.66
C GLU A 104 22.25 -17.47 -28.69
N SER A 105 23.30 -16.80 -28.23
CA SER A 105 24.40 -16.22 -29.03
C SER A 105 25.61 -17.15 -29.10
#